data_AF-A0A8H6F5N5-F1
#
_entry.id   AF-A0A8H6F5N5-F1
#
_cell.length_a   1.000
_cell.length_b   1.000
_cell.length_c   1.000
_cell.angle_alpha   90.00
_cell.angle_beta   90.00
_cell.angle_gamma   90.00
#
_symmetry.space_group_name_H-M   'P 1'
#
loop_
_entity.id
_entity.type
_entity.pdbx_description
1 polymer ?
#
loop_
_entity_poly.entity_id
_entity_poly.type
_entity_poly.pdbx_seq_one_letter_code
_entity_poly.pdbx_strand_id
1 'polypeptide(L)'
;MTPPTMLQTAPVESFNLNPKSTQQAINLKSDAKNGKVSFADWNEFKFAPIRESTVSRAMTRRYFADLDKFAESDIVIIGAGSAGLSAAYTLGKNRPDLKIAIIEASVSPGGGCWLGGQLFSAMVLRKPAHLFLDDMGLDYEDEGDYVVVKHAALFMSTLMSKVLQFPNIKLFNATAVEDLITRKDPATNLQRIAGVVVNWAQLDHDTQSCMDPNTINCNVVLSTSGHDGPFGAFTAKRLEQLGRAPRDVTAGFTKPSITTSKLQEPEPISNFQLGGMKGLDMNKAEDAIVKGTREVVPGLVIAGMELAEVDGSNRMGPTFGAMALSGVKAAESVLNVLELRKQQNEACYGAYKG
;
A
#
# COMPACT_ATOMS: atom_id res chain seq x y z
N MET A 1 2.28 12.78 60.71
CA MET A 1 2.23 11.53 59.94
C MET A 1 1.11 11.66 58.93
N THR A 2 1.47 11.76 57.65
CA THR A 2 0.53 11.86 56.52
C THR A 2 -0.13 10.48 56.32
N PRO A 3 -1.45 10.39 56.03
CA PRO A 3 -2.09 9.10 55.79
C PRO A 3 -1.54 8.47 54.49
N PRO A 4 -1.49 7.13 54.39
CA PRO A 4 -1.09 6.47 53.15
C PRO A 4 -2.12 6.78 52.05
N THR A 5 -1.62 7.21 50.90
CA THR A 5 -2.39 7.44 49.67
C THR A 5 -3.11 6.15 49.28
N MET A 6 -4.45 6.16 49.27
CA MET A 6 -5.23 5.11 48.62
C MET A 6 -5.01 5.19 47.11
N LEU A 7 -4.36 4.16 46.55
CA LEU A 7 -4.35 3.91 45.12
C LEU A 7 -5.75 3.45 44.70
N GLN A 8 -6.58 4.38 44.25
CA GLN A 8 -7.85 4.06 43.61
C GLN A 8 -7.57 3.63 42.17
N THR A 9 -7.44 2.32 41.95
CA THR A 9 -7.39 1.76 40.60
C THR A 9 -8.79 1.77 40.02
N ALA A 10 -9.00 2.50 38.92
CA ALA A 10 -10.24 2.44 38.16
C ALA A 10 -10.53 0.97 37.75
N PRO A 11 -11.80 0.52 37.76
CA PRO A 11 -12.16 -0.79 37.25
C PRO A 11 -11.73 -0.89 35.79
N VAL A 12 -10.88 -1.87 35.47
CA VAL A 12 -10.58 -2.23 34.07
C VAL A 12 -11.80 -2.95 33.54
N GLU A 13 -12.34 -2.51 32.39
CA GLU A 13 -13.43 -3.20 31.71
C GLU A 13 -13.06 -4.68 31.53
N SER A 14 -13.97 -5.57 31.93
CA SER A 14 -13.78 -7.01 31.76
C SER A 14 -13.78 -7.34 30.27
N PHE A 15 -12.60 -7.71 29.76
CA PHE A 15 -12.46 -8.20 28.40
C PHE A 15 -13.05 -9.62 28.32
N ASN A 16 -14.32 -9.71 27.99
CA ASN A 16 -14.99 -10.99 27.79
C ASN A 16 -14.64 -11.52 26.39
N LEU A 17 -13.77 -12.53 26.33
CA LEU A 17 -13.69 -13.41 25.17
C LEU A 17 -14.97 -14.23 25.13
N ASN A 18 -15.99 -13.77 24.40
CA ASN A 18 -17.17 -14.57 24.11
C ASN A 18 -16.80 -15.58 23.00
N PRO A 19 -16.64 -16.88 23.29
CA PRO A 19 -16.33 -17.84 22.25
C PRO A 19 -17.60 -18.10 21.44
N LYS A 20 -17.47 -18.09 20.10
CA LYS A 20 -18.52 -18.61 19.20
C LYS A 20 -18.68 -20.14 19.30
N SER A 21 -18.01 -20.82 20.25
CA SER A 21 -18.15 -22.25 20.51
C SER A 21 -17.96 -22.60 22.00
N THR A 22 -18.58 -23.68 22.43
CA THR A 22 -18.79 -24.17 23.81
C THR A 22 -17.53 -24.68 24.54
N GLN A 23 -16.35 -24.08 24.39
CA GLN A 23 -15.15 -24.50 25.13
C GLN A 23 -14.62 -23.42 26.07
N GLN A 24 -14.55 -23.82 27.36
CA GLN A 24 -13.96 -23.16 28.53
C GLN A 24 -13.75 -21.64 28.43
N ALA A 25 -14.66 -20.88 29.03
CA ALA A 25 -14.45 -19.46 29.28
C ALA A 25 -13.30 -19.26 30.28
N ILE A 26 -12.21 -18.64 29.83
CA ILE A 26 -11.21 -18.06 30.74
C ILE A 26 -11.85 -16.81 31.33
N ASN A 27 -12.24 -16.86 32.61
CA ASN A 27 -12.77 -15.70 33.31
C ASN A 27 -11.63 -14.71 33.62
N LEU A 28 -11.47 -13.69 32.77
CA LEU A 28 -10.50 -12.60 32.95
C LEU A 28 -11.00 -11.52 33.92
N LYS A 29 -11.51 -11.92 35.09
CA LYS A 29 -11.88 -10.95 36.14
C LYS A 29 -10.62 -10.60 36.93
N SER A 30 -10.34 -9.31 37.07
CA SER A 30 -9.23 -8.82 37.89
C SER A 30 -9.62 -8.85 39.36
N ASP A 31 -9.02 -9.78 40.11
CA ASP A 31 -9.10 -9.78 41.57
C ASP A 31 -7.81 -9.18 42.13
N ALA A 32 -7.92 -8.01 42.77
CA ALA A 32 -6.84 -7.41 43.54
C ALA A 32 -7.07 -7.68 45.04
N LYS A 33 -6.32 -8.62 45.61
CA LYS A 33 -6.32 -8.90 47.06
C LYS A 33 -4.91 -8.91 47.61
N ASN A 34 -4.69 -8.23 48.75
CA ASN A 34 -3.39 -8.15 49.44
C ASN A 34 -2.21 -7.71 48.53
N GLY A 35 -2.45 -6.78 47.61
CA GLY A 35 -1.44 -6.30 46.66
C GLY A 35 -1.08 -7.29 45.54
N LYS A 36 -1.76 -8.43 45.44
CA LYS A 36 -1.66 -9.36 44.31
C LYS A 36 -2.84 -9.17 43.37
N VAL A 37 -2.52 -9.02 42.09
CA VAL A 37 -3.49 -8.96 40.99
C VAL A 37 -3.50 -10.33 40.31
N SER A 38 -4.68 -10.94 40.19
CA SER A 38 -4.89 -12.15 39.41
C SER A 38 -5.95 -11.91 38.34
N PHE A 39 -5.71 -12.41 37.14
CA PHE A 39 -6.65 -12.33 36.00
C PHE A 39 -7.16 -13.71 35.58
N ALA A 40 -6.44 -14.79 35.88
CA ALA A 40 -6.80 -16.15 35.52
C ALA A 40 -6.02 -17.14 36.39
N ASP A 41 -6.50 -18.38 36.49
CA ASP A 41 -5.68 -19.47 37.01
C ASP A 41 -4.70 -19.94 35.93
N TRP A 42 -3.49 -19.42 35.98
CA TRP A 42 -2.42 -19.77 35.05
C TRP A 42 -1.87 -21.19 35.26
N ASN A 43 -2.19 -21.85 36.38
CA ASN A 43 -1.84 -23.26 36.59
C ASN A 43 -2.83 -24.21 35.90
N GLU A 44 -4.09 -23.80 35.77
CA GLU A 44 -5.12 -24.57 35.04
C GLU A 44 -5.18 -24.22 33.55
N PHE A 45 -4.53 -23.13 33.12
CA PHE A 45 -4.48 -22.71 31.73
C PHE A 45 -3.85 -23.79 30.84
N LYS A 46 -4.57 -24.19 29.79
CA LYS A 46 -4.05 -25.06 28.72
C LYS A 46 -4.66 -24.68 27.37
N PHE A 47 -3.83 -24.69 26.33
CA PHE A 47 -4.32 -24.66 24.96
C PHE A 47 -4.94 -26.02 24.59
N ALA A 48 -5.82 -26.02 23.58
CA ALA A 48 -6.25 -27.25 22.94
C ALA A 48 -5.05 -27.99 22.30
N PRO A 49 -5.02 -29.34 22.30
CA PRO A 49 -3.96 -30.09 21.63
C PRO A 49 -3.89 -29.78 20.13
N ILE A 50 -2.67 -29.71 19.57
CA ILE A 50 -2.42 -29.47 18.15
C ILE A 50 -1.25 -30.33 17.65
N ARG A 51 -1.24 -30.65 16.35
CA ARG A 51 -0.09 -31.28 15.65
C ARG A 51 0.54 -30.27 14.69
N GLU A 52 1.86 -30.23 14.62
CA GLU A 52 2.64 -29.25 13.85
C GLU A 52 2.24 -29.22 12.37
N SER A 53 2.00 -30.38 11.77
CA SER A 53 1.57 -30.49 10.36
C SER A 53 0.19 -29.87 10.09
N THR A 54 -0.64 -29.70 11.13
CA THR A 54 -1.92 -28.97 11.04
C THR A 54 -1.66 -27.49 10.79
N VAL A 55 -0.69 -26.91 11.50
CA VAL A 55 -0.30 -25.49 11.35
C VAL A 55 0.34 -25.26 9.99
N SER A 56 1.28 -26.13 9.58
CA SER A 56 1.91 -26.08 8.24
C SER A 56 0.85 -26.10 7.13
N ARG A 57 -0.07 -27.08 7.14
CA ARG A 57 -1.16 -27.19 6.15
C ARG A 57 -2.14 -26.02 6.21
N ALA A 58 -2.38 -25.46 7.39
CA ALA A 58 -3.29 -24.33 7.55
C ALA A 58 -2.74 -23.07 6.87
N MET A 59 -1.45 -22.81 6.99
CA MET A 59 -0.78 -21.67 6.36
C MET A 59 -0.63 -21.90 4.85
N THR A 60 -0.06 -23.04 4.43
CA THR A 60 0.21 -23.29 3.01
C THR A 60 -1.07 -23.33 2.18
N ARG A 61 -2.14 -23.99 2.66
CA ARG A 61 -3.42 -24.01 1.94
C ARG A 61 -3.95 -22.60 1.66
N ARG A 62 -3.81 -21.67 2.62
CA ARG A 62 -4.29 -20.29 2.47
C ARG A 62 -3.38 -19.48 1.56
N TYR A 63 -2.07 -19.56 1.76
CA TYR A 63 -1.12 -18.82 0.96
C TYR A 63 -1.16 -19.23 -0.52
N PHE A 64 -1.27 -20.53 -0.81
CA PHE A 64 -1.41 -21.01 -2.18
C PHE A 64 -2.78 -20.71 -2.79
N ALA A 65 -3.86 -20.66 -2.01
CA ALA A 65 -5.15 -20.16 -2.49
C ALA A 65 -5.09 -18.67 -2.84
N ASP A 66 -4.34 -17.87 -2.08
CA ASP A 66 -4.10 -16.46 -2.41
C ASP A 66 -3.24 -16.32 -3.68
N LEU A 67 -2.17 -17.11 -3.82
CA LEU A 67 -1.33 -17.11 -5.02
C LEU A 67 -2.15 -17.45 -6.27
N ASP A 68 -3.00 -18.47 -6.21
CA ASP A 68 -3.89 -18.85 -7.31
C ASP A 68 -4.89 -17.73 -7.65
N LYS A 69 -5.60 -17.23 -6.63
CA LYS A 69 -6.62 -16.17 -6.80
C LYS A 69 -6.06 -14.87 -7.37
N PHE A 70 -4.86 -14.47 -6.93
CA PHE A 70 -4.25 -13.19 -7.26
C PHE A 70 -3.18 -13.26 -8.36
N ALA A 71 -2.88 -14.43 -8.92
CA ALA A 71 -2.06 -14.55 -10.14
C ALA A 71 -2.61 -13.70 -11.29
N GLU A 72 -3.94 -13.56 -11.35
CA GLU A 72 -4.65 -12.54 -12.13
C GLU A 72 -5.36 -11.57 -11.17
N SER A 73 -4.93 -10.32 -11.13
CA SER A 73 -5.48 -9.28 -10.27
C SER A 73 -6.10 -8.15 -11.09
N ASP A 74 -7.06 -7.41 -10.54
CA ASP A 74 -7.51 -6.18 -11.22
C ASP A 74 -6.47 -5.08 -11.07
N ILE A 75 -5.94 -4.93 -9.86
CA ILE A 75 -4.98 -3.90 -9.49
C ILE A 75 -3.84 -4.53 -8.70
N VAL A 76 -2.61 -4.17 -9.04
CA VAL A 76 -1.43 -4.45 -8.23
C VAL A 76 -0.87 -3.14 -7.68
N ILE A 77 -0.69 -3.05 -6.36
CA ILE A 77 -0.06 -1.92 -5.68
C ILE A 77 1.35 -2.32 -5.26
N ILE A 78 2.37 -1.58 -5.71
CA ILE A 78 3.77 -1.80 -5.35
C ILE A 78 4.14 -0.86 -4.20
N GLY A 79 4.56 -1.44 -3.07
CA GLY A 79 4.91 -0.72 -1.85
C GLY A 79 3.70 -0.44 -0.96
N ALA A 80 3.71 -0.98 0.25
CA ALA A 80 2.72 -0.76 1.30
C ALA A 80 3.12 0.40 2.22
N GLY A 81 3.64 1.49 1.65
CA GLY A 81 3.88 2.76 2.36
C GLY A 81 2.60 3.55 2.61
N SER A 82 2.72 4.75 3.17
CA SER A 82 1.57 5.62 3.44
C SER A 82 0.74 5.95 2.18
N ALA A 83 1.37 6.23 1.05
CA ALA A 83 0.67 6.48 -0.21
C ALA A 83 -0.03 5.21 -0.76
N GLY A 84 0.67 4.08 -0.81
CA GLY A 84 0.13 2.81 -1.30
C GLY A 84 -1.04 2.30 -0.46
N LEU A 85 -0.92 2.35 0.87
CA LEU A 85 -2.00 1.95 1.77
C LEU A 85 -3.16 2.95 1.77
N SER A 86 -2.92 4.25 1.55
CA SER A 86 -4.02 5.22 1.39
C SER A 86 -4.80 4.98 0.09
N ALA A 87 -4.10 4.62 -0.99
CA ALA A 87 -4.74 4.20 -2.24
C ALA A 87 -5.50 2.89 -2.06
N ALA A 88 -4.90 1.89 -1.41
CA ALA A 88 -5.53 0.61 -1.12
C ALA A 88 -6.81 0.76 -0.29
N TYR A 89 -6.78 1.61 0.73
CA TYR A 89 -7.95 1.93 1.55
C TYR A 89 -9.08 2.54 0.72
N THR A 90 -8.73 3.54 -0.10
CA THR A 90 -9.69 4.23 -0.97
C THR A 90 -10.29 3.27 -2.00
N LEU A 91 -9.46 2.45 -2.65
CA LEU A 91 -9.90 1.46 -3.65
C LEU A 91 -10.75 0.35 -3.02
N GLY A 92 -10.27 -0.28 -1.94
CA GLY A 92 -10.96 -1.39 -1.27
C GLY A 92 -12.34 -1.00 -0.75
N LYS A 93 -12.46 0.21 -0.20
CA LYS A 93 -13.73 0.77 0.28
C LYS A 93 -14.72 1.03 -0.85
N ASN A 94 -14.28 1.62 -1.97
CA ASN A 94 -15.17 2.10 -3.03
C ASN A 94 -15.44 1.07 -4.13
N ARG A 95 -14.58 0.05 -4.27
CA ARG A 95 -14.68 -1.00 -5.29
C ARG A 95 -14.46 -2.39 -4.67
N PRO A 96 -15.39 -2.86 -3.82
CA PRO A 96 -15.29 -4.17 -3.18
C PRO A 96 -15.33 -5.35 -4.16
N ASP A 97 -15.70 -5.09 -5.42
CA ASP A 97 -15.71 -6.05 -6.52
C ASP A 97 -14.31 -6.33 -7.10
N LEU A 98 -13.34 -5.42 -6.92
CA LEU A 98 -12.01 -5.52 -7.54
C LEU A 98 -11.02 -6.31 -6.69
N LYS A 99 -10.24 -7.20 -7.32
CA LYS A 99 -9.12 -7.91 -6.71
C LYS A 99 -7.88 -7.02 -6.66
N ILE A 100 -7.44 -6.67 -5.45
CA ILE A 100 -6.29 -5.77 -5.23
C ILE A 100 -5.17 -6.53 -4.52
N ALA A 101 -4.06 -6.77 -5.21
CA ALA A 101 -2.84 -7.33 -4.63
C ALA A 101 -1.89 -6.19 -4.22
N ILE A 102 -1.38 -6.21 -2.99
CA ILE A 102 -0.35 -5.31 -2.51
C ILE A 102 0.94 -6.11 -2.38
N ILE A 103 2.00 -5.67 -3.07
CA ILE A 103 3.32 -6.28 -3.04
C ILE A 103 4.25 -5.39 -2.23
N GLU A 104 4.77 -5.92 -1.12
CA GLU A 104 5.63 -5.19 -0.19
C GLU A 104 6.93 -5.96 0.06
N ALA A 105 8.06 -5.32 -0.24
CA ALA A 105 9.38 -5.94 -0.15
C ALA A 105 9.77 -6.25 1.30
N SER A 106 9.46 -5.35 2.24
CA SER A 106 9.74 -5.55 3.66
C SER A 106 8.83 -6.62 4.26
N VAL A 107 9.31 -7.28 5.33
CA VAL A 107 8.44 -8.10 6.18
C VAL A 107 7.39 -7.21 6.85
N SER A 108 7.77 -6.01 7.30
CA SER A 108 6.87 -5.04 7.90
C SER A 108 6.40 -4.01 6.86
N PRO A 109 5.10 -4.00 6.50
CA PRO A 109 4.52 -2.91 5.72
C PRO A 109 4.56 -1.58 6.49
N GLY A 110 4.23 -0.48 5.82
CA GLY A 110 4.16 0.87 6.38
C GLY A 110 5.25 1.81 5.87
N GLY A 111 6.29 1.28 5.23
CA GLY A 111 7.40 2.06 4.68
C GLY A 111 8.02 3.00 5.72
N GLY A 112 8.26 4.26 5.34
CA GLY A 112 8.80 5.29 6.23
C GLY A 112 7.79 5.86 7.24
N CYS A 113 6.54 5.40 7.27
CA CYS A 113 5.46 6.01 8.06
C CYS A 113 5.34 5.44 9.49
N TRP A 114 6.43 4.92 10.05
CA TRP A 114 6.48 4.47 11.45
C TRP A 114 6.96 5.57 12.41
N LEU A 115 7.61 6.61 11.87
CA LEU A 115 8.20 7.72 12.61
C LEU A 115 7.89 9.04 11.89
N GLY A 116 8.05 10.14 12.62
CA GLY A 116 8.22 11.48 12.06
C GLY A 116 9.66 11.72 11.62
N GLY A 117 10.09 12.98 11.65
CA GLY A 117 11.47 13.35 11.33
C GLY A 117 12.46 12.94 12.41
N GLN A 118 13.69 12.57 12.02
CA GLN A 118 14.82 12.35 12.93
C GLN A 118 14.52 11.39 14.09
N LEU A 119 13.76 10.33 13.83
CA LEU A 119 13.32 9.33 14.81
C LEU A 119 12.31 9.82 15.87
N PHE A 120 11.78 11.04 15.74
CA PHE A 120 10.65 11.49 16.55
C PHE A 120 9.35 10.81 16.16
N SER A 121 8.32 10.92 17.01
CA SER A 121 7.07 10.16 16.86
C SER A 121 5.97 10.89 16.08
N ALA A 122 5.80 12.19 16.31
CA ALA A 122 4.65 12.95 15.85
C ALA A 122 4.57 12.99 14.31
N MET A 123 3.35 12.90 13.80
CA MET A 123 3.08 12.92 12.36
C MET A 123 2.26 14.14 12.01
N VAL A 124 2.85 15.04 11.23
CA VAL A 124 2.21 16.30 10.81
C VAL A 124 1.56 16.13 9.44
N LEU A 125 0.29 16.52 9.33
CA LEU A 125 -0.46 16.57 8.08
C LEU A 125 -1.03 17.97 7.86
N ARG A 126 -0.63 18.63 6.77
CA ARG A 126 -1.22 19.92 6.36
C ARG A 126 -2.66 19.73 5.87
N LYS A 127 -3.53 20.70 6.15
CA LYS A 127 -4.93 20.68 5.68
C LYS A 127 -4.98 20.83 4.14
N PRO A 128 -5.91 20.14 3.45
CA PRO A 128 -7.09 19.44 3.98
C PRO A 128 -6.87 17.94 4.24
N ALA A 129 -5.65 17.44 4.45
CA ALA A 129 -5.41 16.01 4.64
C ALA A 129 -6.03 15.41 5.93
N HIS A 130 -6.39 16.25 6.90
CA HIS A 130 -7.15 15.84 8.10
C HIS A 130 -8.48 15.14 7.76
N LEU A 131 -9.13 15.48 6.63
CA LEU A 131 -10.36 14.81 6.20
C LEU A 131 -10.17 13.31 5.93
N PHE A 132 -8.95 12.91 5.56
CA PHE A 132 -8.61 11.49 5.41
C PHE A 132 -8.47 10.80 6.78
N LEU A 133 -8.03 11.51 7.81
CA LEU A 133 -7.99 11.03 9.19
C LEU A 133 -9.41 10.88 9.73
N ASP A 134 -10.28 11.86 9.47
CA ASP A 134 -11.71 11.82 9.83
C ASP A 134 -12.41 10.60 9.22
N ASP A 135 -12.17 10.30 7.94
CA ASP A 135 -12.74 9.13 7.26
C ASP A 135 -12.30 7.79 7.88
N MET A 136 -11.10 7.76 8.47
CA MET A 136 -10.60 6.63 9.25
C MET A 136 -11.07 6.65 10.71
N GLY A 137 -11.65 7.74 11.20
CA GLY A 137 -11.96 7.93 12.62
C GLY A 137 -10.70 7.93 13.49
N LEU A 138 -9.66 8.63 13.04
CA LEU A 138 -8.39 8.72 13.75
C LEU A 138 -8.20 10.11 14.35
N ASP A 139 -8.08 10.17 15.67
CA ASP A 139 -7.92 11.43 16.40
C ASP A 139 -6.57 12.12 16.10
N TYR A 140 -6.61 13.46 16.12
CA TYR A 140 -5.47 14.34 15.95
C TYR A 140 -5.64 15.63 16.76
N GLU A 141 -4.54 16.33 16.98
CA GLU A 141 -4.51 17.68 17.54
C GLU A 141 -4.54 18.70 16.39
N ASP A 142 -5.49 19.63 16.41
CA ASP A 142 -5.64 20.67 15.37
C ASP A 142 -4.83 21.92 15.74
N GLU A 143 -3.94 22.32 14.85
CA GLU A 143 -2.99 23.43 15.01
C GLU A 143 -3.22 24.55 13.98
N GLY A 144 -4.43 24.64 13.41
CA GLY A 144 -4.79 25.64 12.40
C GLY A 144 -4.63 25.12 10.98
N ASP A 145 -3.53 25.43 10.30
CA ASP A 145 -3.29 25.03 8.90
C ASP A 145 -2.80 23.59 8.74
N TYR A 146 -2.51 22.91 9.86
CA TYR A 146 -2.11 21.51 9.91
C TYR A 146 -2.68 20.84 11.16
N VAL A 147 -2.58 19.51 11.18
CA VAL A 147 -2.96 18.67 12.31
C VAL A 147 -1.80 17.74 12.67
N VAL A 148 -1.79 17.27 13.90
CA VAL A 148 -0.75 16.38 14.43
C VAL A 148 -1.36 15.11 14.98
N VAL A 149 -0.99 13.97 14.38
CA VAL A 149 -1.25 12.66 14.98
C VAL A 149 -0.13 12.37 15.97
N LYS A 150 -0.50 12.01 17.20
CA LYS A 150 0.44 11.81 18.33
C LYS A 150 1.62 10.88 18.01
N HIS A 151 1.41 9.92 17.11
CA HIS A 151 2.46 9.03 16.62
C HIS A 151 2.16 8.56 15.19
N ALA A 152 3.15 8.61 14.30
CA ALA A 152 3.04 8.08 12.93
C ALA A 152 2.58 6.60 12.90
N ALA A 153 3.06 5.78 13.83
CA ALA A 153 2.61 4.40 14.01
C ALA A 153 1.10 4.28 14.30
N LEU A 154 0.46 5.25 14.96
CA LEU A 154 -0.99 5.21 15.18
C LEU A 154 -1.74 5.38 13.86
N PHE A 155 -1.35 6.36 13.04
CA PHE A 155 -1.88 6.50 11.67
C PHE A 155 -1.65 5.22 10.87
N MET A 156 -0.41 4.72 10.86
CA MET A 156 -0.04 3.64 9.96
C MET A 156 -0.70 2.31 10.33
N SER A 157 -0.72 1.98 11.62
CA SER A 157 -1.37 0.76 12.11
C SER A 157 -2.90 0.79 11.94
N THR A 158 -3.55 1.94 12.16
CA THR A 158 -5.00 2.09 11.92
C THR A 158 -5.35 1.94 10.45
N LEU A 159 -4.63 2.65 9.56
CA LEU A 159 -4.84 2.55 8.12
C LEU A 159 -4.62 1.11 7.63
N MET A 160 -3.52 0.48 8.03
CA MET A 160 -3.21 -0.91 7.69
C MET A 160 -4.27 -1.89 8.20
N SER A 161 -4.72 -1.72 9.45
CA SER A 161 -5.77 -2.56 10.03
C SER A 161 -7.06 -2.49 9.22
N LYS A 162 -7.48 -1.29 8.79
CA LYS A 162 -8.67 -1.11 7.95
C LYS A 162 -8.48 -1.72 6.56
N VAL A 163 -7.32 -1.49 5.94
CA VAL A 163 -6.99 -2.06 4.62
C VAL A 163 -7.06 -3.59 4.64
N LEU A 164 -6.44 -4.23 5.63
CA LEU A 164 -6.38 -5.70 5.74
C LEU A 164 -7.71 -6.36 6.13
N GLN A 165 -8.71 -5.58 6.55
CA GLN A 165 -10.06 -6.08 6.81
C GLN A 165 -10.92 -6.15 5.53
N PHE A 166 -10.51 -5.52 4.43
CA PHE A 166 -11.25 -5.60 3.18
C PHE A 166 -11.10 -7.01 2.56
N PRO A 167 -12.20 -7.69 2.19
CA PRO A 167 -12.16 -9.07 1.69
C PRO A 167 -11.55 -9.21 0.29
N ASN A 168 -11.40 -8.09 -0.42
CA ASN A 168 -10.90 -8.00 -1.79
C ASN A 168 -9.43 -7.54 -1.89
N ILE A 169 -8.77 -7.32 -0.75
CA ILE A 169 -7.36 -6.95 -0.68
C ILE A 169 -6.52 -8.11 -0.16
N LYS A 170 -5.36 -8.33 -0.77
CA LYS A 170 -4.34 -9.24 -0.28
C LYS A 170 -3.00 -8.53 -0.17
N LEU A 171 -2.37 -8.62 1.00
CA LEU A 171 -0.98 -8.22 1.21
C LEU A 171 -0.04 -9.41 1.04
N PHE A 172 0.90 -9.28 0.10
CA PHE A 172 2.07 -10.13 -0.07
C PHE A 172 3.30 -9.33 0.38
N ASN A 173 3.55 -9.32 1.68
CA ASN A 173 4.78 -8.78 2.27
C ASN A 173 5.95 -9.78 2.11
N ALA A 174 7.17 -9.33 2.39
CA ALA A 174 8.41 -10.06 2.10
C ALA A 174 8.58 -10.46 0.62
N THR A 175 7.89 -9.76 -0.28
CA THR A 175 7.85 -10.04 -1.72
C THR A 175 8.26 -8.77 -2.48
N ALA A 176 9.33 -8.83 -3.25
CA ALA A 176 9.81 -7.72 -4.06
C ALA A 176 9.25 -7.81 -5.49
N VAL A 177 9.05 -6.66 -6.12
CA VAL A 177 8.88 -6.56 -7.57
C VAL A 177 10.26 -6.36 -8.18
N GLU A 178 10.66 -7.24 -9.10
CA GLU A 178 11.97 -7.24 -9.75
C GLU A 178 11.89 -6.74 -11.20
N ASP A 179 10.73 -6.88 -11.85
CA ASP A 179 10.48 -6.36 -13.20
C ASP A 179 8.98 -6.09 -13.44
N LEU A 180 8.66 -5.53 -14.60
CA LEU A 180 7.30 -5.26 -15.07
C LEU A 180 6.94 -6.17 -16.24
N ILE A 181 5.73 -6.71 -16.22
CA ILE A 181 5.18 -7.42 -17.39
C ILE A 181 4.76 -6.36 -18.41
N THR A 182 5.33 -6.44 -19.62
CA THR A 182 5.03 -5.50 -20.70
C THR A 182 4.30 -6.17 -21.85
N ARG A 183 3.39 -5.45 -22.51
CA ARG A 183 2.71 -5.90 -23.73
C ARG A 183 2.70 -4.79 -24.76
N LYS A 184 2.66 -5.15 -26.05
CA LYS A 184 2.38 -4.20 -27.11
C LYS A 184 0.90 -4.26 -27.44
N ASP A 185 0.24 -3.13 -27.46
CA ASP A 185 -1.12 -2.99 -27.95
C ASP A 185 -1.12 -3.26 -29.47
N PRO A 186 -1.87 -4.24 -30.00
CA PRO A 186 -1.82 -4.58 -31.42
C PRO A 186 -2.33 -3.48 -32.35
N ALA A 187 -3.22 -2.61 -31.88
CA ALA A 187 -3.83 -1.55 -32.68
C ALA A 187 -2.95 -0.30 -32.77
N THR A 188 -2.23 0.00 -31.69
CA THR A 188 -1.41 1.22 -31.57
C THR A 188 0.09 0.94 -31.61
N ASN A 189 0.51 -0.34 -31.51
CA ASN A 189 1.89 -0.80 -31.33
C ASN A 189 2.58 -0.25 -30.07
N LEU A 190 1.82 0.35 -29.14
CA LEU A 190 2.34 0.98 -27.94
C LEU A 190 2.61 -0.06 -26.85
N GLN A 191 3.75 0.08 -26.18
CA GLN A 191 4.07 -0.75 -25.03
C GLN A 191 3.30 -0.27 -23.80
N ARG A 192 2.66 -1.19 -23.09
CA ARG A 192 1.91 -0.98 -21.86
C ARG A 192 2.41 -1.91 -20.76
N ILE A 193 2.18 -1.52 -19.52
CA ILE A 193 2.38 -2.36 -18.35
C ILE A 193 1.11 -3.22 -18.14
N ALA A 194 1.31 -4.49 -17.79
CA ALA A 194 0.26 -5.51 -17.73
C ALA A 194 0.38 -6.43 -16.52
N GLY A 195 1.22 -6.07 -15.55
CA GLY A 195 1.54 -6.91 -14.40
C GLY A 195 2.94 -6.67 -13.86
N VAL A 196 3.31 -7.48 -12.89
CA VAL A 196 4.58 -7.42 -12.17
C VAL A 196 5.28 -8.77 -12.16
N VAL A 197 6.60 -8.73 -12.15
CA VAL A 197 7.47 -9.88 -11.93
C VAL A 197 7.93 -9.81 -10.48
N VAL A 198 7.66 -10.86 -9.72
CA VAL A 198 7.80 -10.87 -8.26
C VAL A 198 8.69 -12.00 -7.78
N ASN A 199 9.39 -11.75 -6.68
CA ASN A 199 10.15 -12.78 -6.00
C ASN A 199 10.20 -12.52 -4.49
N TRP A 200 10.70 -13.49 -3.71
CA TRP A 200 10.96 -13.23 -2.30
C TRP A 200 12.05 -12.17 -2.16
N ALA A 201 11.82 -11.14 -1.33
CA ALA A 201 12.71 -9.99 -1.24
C ALA A 201 14.11 -10.29 -0.67
N GLN A 202 14.29 -11.45 -0.03
CA GLN A 202 15.54 -11.92 0.56
C GLN A 202 16.34 -12.85 -0.37
N LEU A 203 15.90 -13.05 -1.62
CA LEU A 203 16.67 -13.85 -2.57
C LEU A 203 17.93 -13.12 -2.99
N ASP A 204 19.04 -13.83 -2.90
CA ASP A 204 20.36 -13.35 -3.27
C ASP A 204 20.73 -13.92 -4.64
N HIS A 205 20.64 -13.05 -5.65
CA HIS A 205 20.95 -13.40 -7.05
C HIS A 205 22.46 -13.52 -7.32
N ASP A 206 23.32 -13.04 -6.42
CA ASP A 206 24.78 -13.05 -6.61
C ASP A 206 25.46 -14.25 -5.95
N THR A 207 24.88 -14.79 -4.86
CA THR A 207 25.52 -15.86 -4.07
C THR A 207 24.93 -17.25 -4.27
N GLN A 208 23.89 -17.39 -5.09
CA GLN A 208 23.22 -18.67 -5.39
C GLN A 208 23.14 -18.92 -6.90
N SER A 209 22.75 -20.14 -7.29
CA SER A 209 22.30 -20.42 -8.65
C SER A 209 21.10 -19.52 -9.03
N CYS A 210 20.88 -19.30 -10.32
CA CYS A 210 19.74 -18.50 -10.81
C CYS A 210 18.41 -19.01 -10.22
N MET A 211 17.62 -18.10 -9.66
CA MET A 211 16.32 -18.36 -9.04
C MET A 211 15.26 -17.52 -9.73
N ASP A 212 14.61 -18.12 -10.73
CA ASP A 212 13.64 -17.42 -11.56
C ASP A 212 12.50 -16.81 -10.74
N PRO A 213 11.99 -15.64 -11.15
CA PRO A 213 10.88 -14.99 -10.48
C PRO A 213 9.54 -15.64 -10.83
N ASN A 214 8.50 -15.24 -10.10
CA ASN A 214 7.09 -15.52 -10.40
C ASN A 214 6.42 -14.28 -11.03
N THR A 215 5.16 -14.39 -11.44
CA THR A 215 4.45 -13.33 -12.16
C THR A 215 3.04 -13.11 -11.63
N ILE A 216 2.61 -11.84 -11.62
CA ILE A 216 1.22 -11.47 -11.38
C ILE A 216 0.76 -10.58 -12.51
N ASN A 217 -0.26 -11.03 -13.26
CA ASN A 217 -0.93 -10.25 -14.28
C ASN A 217 -1.91 -9.25 -13.63
N CYS A 218 -2.04 -8.05 -14.20
CA CYS A 218 -3.08 -7.13 -13.79
C CYS A 218 -3.51 -6.11 -14.84
N ASN A 219 -4.66 -5.47 -14.61
CA ASN A 219 -5.16 -4.39 -15.47
C ASN A 219 -4.42 -3.08 -15.25
N VAL A 220 -4.16 -2.72 -14.00
CA VAL A 220 -3.42 -1.50 -13.66
C VAL A 220 -2.43 -1.78 -12.55
N VAL A 221 -1.17 -1.38 -12.75
CA VAL A 221 -0.16 -1.29 -11.70
C VAL A 221 -0.23 0.11 -11.10
N LEU A 222 -0.29 0.20 -9.77
CA LEU A 222 -0.08 1.42 -9.01
C LEU A 222 1.26 1.31 -8.27
N SER A 223 2.24 2.13 -8.63
CA SER A 223 3.53 2.15 -7.94
C SER A 223 3.63 3.28 -6.92
N THR A 224 4.01 2.90 -5.71
CA THR A 224 4.22 3.77 -4.55
C THR A 224 5.46 3.34 -3.77
N SER A 225 6.54 2.97 -4.47
CA SER A 225 7.77 2.42 -3.88
C SER A 225 8.65 3.43 -3.14
N GLY A 226 8.19 4.68 -3.02
CA GLY A 226 8.93 5.76 -2.36
C GLY A 226 10.17 6.17 -3.15
N HIS A 227 11.15 6.75 -2.47
CA HIS A 227 12.38 7.27 -3.09
C HIS A 227 13.67 6.74 -2.42
N ASP A 228 13.55 6.15 -1.23
CA ASP A 228 14.68 5.73 -0.41
C ASP A 228 14.95 4.22 -0.50
N GLY A 229 16.16 3.83 -0.12
CA GLY A 229 16.55 2.43 0.03
C GLY A 229 16.77 1.69 -1.29
N PRO A 230 17.10 0.38 -1.22
CA PRO A 230 17.44 -0.43 -2.39
C PRO A 230 16.28 -0.61 -3.37
N PHE A 231 15.04 -0.55 -2.88
CA PHE A 231 13.82 -0.70 -3.69
C PHE A 231 13.12 0.64 -4.02
N GLY A 232 13.70 1.77 -3.60
CA GLY A 232 13.12 3.09 -3.80
C GLY A 232 13.03 3.47 -5.27
N ALA A 233 11.90 4.02 -5.67
CA ALA A 233 11.60 4.47 -7.03
C ALA A 233 11.82 3.39 -8.11
N PHE A 234 11.48 2.15 -7.78
CA PHE A 234 11.72 0.99 -8.64
C PHE A 234 11.12 1.17 -10.04
N THR A 235 9.84 1.51 -10.15
CA THR A 235 9.19 1.58 -11.47
C THR A 235 9.67 2.78 -12.26
N ALA A 236 9.94 3.92 -11.60
CA ALA A 236 10.54 5.08 -12.23
C ALA A 236 11.89 4.72 -12.90
N LYS A 237 12.80 4.10 -12.13
CA LYS A 237 14.11 3.64 -12.64
C LYS A 237 13.96 2.59 -13.74
N ARG A 238 12.97 1.69 -13.61
CA ARG A 238 12.73 0.67 -14.63
C ARG A 238 12.21 1.27 -15.93
N LEU A 239 11.36 2.29 -15.87
CA LEU A 239 10.90 3.02 -17.07
C LEU A 239 12.05 3.71 -17.80
N GLU A 240 12.99 4.31 -17.06
CA GLU A 240 14.22 4.90 -17.61
C GLU A 240 15.06 3.86 -18.37
N GLN A 241 15.32 2.71 -17.76
CA GLN A 241 16.05 1.60 -18.40
C GLN A 241 15.35 1.07 -19.67
N LEU A 242 14.03 1.05 -19.67
CA LEU A 242 13.23 0.65 -20.84
C LEU A 242 13.18 1.73 -21.94
N GLY A 243 13.76 2.92 -21.70
CA GLY A 243 13.70 4.06 -22.61
C GLY A 243 12.27 4.60 -22.79
N ARG A 244 11.46 4.54 -21.73
CA ARG A 244 10.04 4.91 -21.78
C ARG A 244 9.79 6.16 -20.93
N ALA A 245 9.56 7.29 -21.57
CA ALA A 245 9.14 8.51 -20.89
C ALA A 245 7.63 8.49 -20.55
N PRO A 246 7.21 9.22 -19.50
CA PRO A 246 5.83 9.58 -19.31
C PRO A 246 5.33 10.42 -20.50
N ARG A 247 4.18 10.06 -21.07
CA ARG A 247 3.42 11.06 -21.81
C ARG A 247 2.80 12.02 -20.82
N ASP A 248 3.04 13.30 -21.07
CA ASP A 248 2.24 14.38 -20.53
C ASP A 248 0.83 14.29 -21.13
N VAL A 249 -0.03 13.45 -20.55
CA VAL A 249 -1.48 13.43 -20.82
C VAL A 249 -2.22 14.37 -19.86
N THR A 250 -1.51 15.30 -19.20
CA THR A 250 -2.07 16.19 -18.17
C THR A 250 -2.17 17.65 -18.57
N ALA A 251 -2.35 17.94 -19.86
CA ALA A 251 -3.18 19.09 -20.24
C ALA A 251 -4.66 18.79 -19.94
N GLY A 252 -5.00 18.65 -18.64
CA GLY A 252 -6.35 18.47 -18.14
C GLY A 252 -6.97 17.10 -18.45
N PHE A 253 -7.40 16.39 -17.41
CA PHE A 253 -8.30 15.24 -17.56
C PHE A 253 -9.62 15.69 -18.20
N THR A 254 -9.69 15.71 -19.53
CA THR A 254 -10.96 15.50 -20.24
C THR A 254 -11.12 14.00 -20.46
N LYS A 255 -12.19 13.44 -19.87
CA LYS A 255 -12.65 12.06 -20.09
C LYS A 255 -12.45 11.69 -21.57
N PRO A 256 -11.72 10.61 -21.92
CA PRO A 256 -11.51 10.25 -23.32
C PRO A 256 -12.88 10.08 -23.99
N SER A 257 -13.20 10.90 -24.99
CA SER A 257 -14.36 10.61 -25.83
C SER A 257 -14.06 9.32 -26.56
N ILE A 258 -14.98 8.35 -26.45
CA ILE A 258 -14.93 7.10 -27.20
C ILE A 258 -15.19 7.46 -28.67
N THR A 259 -14.15 7.92 -29.35
CA THR A 259 -14.10 8.07 -30.80
C THR A 259 -12.73 7.63 -31.23
N THR A 260 -12.65 6.37 -31.61
CA THR A 260 -11.54 5.71 -32.29
C THR A 260 -11.25 6.41 -33.61
N SER A 261 -10.45 7.47 -33.60
CA SER A 261 -9.74 7.90 -34.81
C SER A 261 -8.50 8.74 -34.48
N LYS A 262 -7.34 8.10 -34.68
CA LYS A 262 -6.03 8.71 -34.93
C LYS A 262 -5.39 9.47 -33.76
N LEU A 263 -5.02 8.75 -32.71
CA LEU A 263 -3.78 9.05 -31.98
C LEU A 263 -2.66 8.27 -32.65
N GLN A 264 -2.00 8.87 -33.64
CA GLN A 264 -0.73 8.36 -34.14
C GLN A 264 0.35 9.01 -33.27
N GLU A 265 0.98 8.21 -32.41
CA GLU A 265 1.98 8.69 -31.46
C GLU A 265 3.37 8.82 -32.11
N PRO A 266 4.21 9.81 -31.71
CA PRO A 266 5.62 9.83 -32.09
C PRO A 266 6.35 8.62 -31.54
N GLU A 267 7.41 8.21 -32.24
CA GLU A 267 8.35 7.15 -31.84
C GLU A 267 8.80 7.28 -30.37
N PRO A 268 9.16 6.17 -29.69
CA PRO A 268 9.68 6.20 -28.33
C PRO A 268 10.80 7.22 -28.22
N ILE A 269 10.78 8.05 -27.17
CA ILE A 269 11.89 8.95 -26.89
C ILE A 269 13.11 8.09 -26.54
N SER A 270 14.01 7.90 -27.50
CA SER A 270 15.34 7.40 -27.23
C SER A 270 15.99 8.38 -26.26
N ASN A 271 16.25 7.96 -25.02
CA ASN A 271 16.83 8.74 -23.91
C ASN A 271 15.84 9.45 -22.97
N PHE A 272 14.79 8.77 -22.51
CA PHE A 272 14.11 9.20 -21.28
C PHE A 272 15.11 9.25 -20.12
N GLN A 273 15.08 10.33 -19.35
CA GLN A 273 15.84 10.47 -18.10
C GLN A 273 14.88 10.90 -17.00
N LEU A 274 15.09 10.37 -15.80
CA LEU A 274 14.35 10.76 -14.62
C LEU A 274 14.58 12.25 -14.30
N GLY A 275 13.51 12.91 -13.86
CA GLY A 275 13.61 14.29 -13.38
C GLY A 275 14.53 14.39 -12.17
N GLY A 276 14.54 13.36 -11.31
CA GLY A 276 15.36 13.25 -10.10
C GLY A 276 14.89 14.18 -8.98
N MET A 277 14.57 13.61 -7.83
CA MET A 277 14.02 14.35 -6.68
C MET A 277 14.90 15.55 -6.30
N LYS A 278 14.28 16.71 -6.08
CA LYS A 278 14.97 17.98 -5.75
C LYS A 278 15.08 18.20 -4.25
N GLY A 279 15.70 19.34 -3.88
CA GLY A 279 15.80 19.80 -2.50
C GLY A 279 14.44 19.95 -1.80
N LEU A 280 14.48 20.14 -0.49
CA LEU A 280 13.26 20.21 0.33
C LEU A 280 12.57 21.58 0.18
N ASP A 281 11.29 21.56 -0.21
CA ASP A 281 10.37 22.71 -0.22
C ASP A 281 8.95 22.17 0.01
N MET A 282 8.48 22.16 1.27
CA MET A 282 7.19 21.58 1.65
C MET A 282 6.00 22.18 0.89
N ASN A 283 6.02 23.50 0.66
CA ASN A 283 4.91 24.21 0.04
C ASN A 283 4.73 23.79 -1.41
N LYS A 284 5.83 23.66 -2.16
CA LYS A 284 5.77 23.20 -3.56
C LYS A 284 5.63 21.68 -3.66
N ALA A 285 6.35 20.94 -2.82
CA ALA A 285 6.44 19.49 -2.90
C ALA A 285 5.07 18.83 -2.72
N GLU A 286 4.34 19.17 -1.65
CA GLU A 286 3.09 18.47 -1.36
C GLU A 286 2.03 18.68 -2.46
N ASP A 287 1.91 19.91 -2.94
CA ASP A 287 1.03 20.26 -4.05
C ASP A 287 1.42 19.53 -5.34
N ALA A 288 2.71 19.54 -5.68
CA ALA A 288 3.21 18.92 -6.90
C ALA A 288 2.95 17.41 -6.91
N ILE A 289 3.18 16.72 -5.79
CA ILE A 289 2.98 15.28 -5.69
C ILE A 289 1.51 14.90 -5.80
N VAL A 290 0.62 15.61 -5.11
CA VAL A 290 -0.82 15.32 -5.19
C VAL A 290 -1.35 15.62 -6.60
N LYS A 291 -1.02 16.78 -7.18
CA LYS A 291 -1.49 17.19 -8.51
C LYS A 291 -0.91 16.35 -9.64
N GLY A 292 0.34 15.92 -9.50
CA GLY A 292 1.06 15.14 -10.51
C GLY A 292 0.70 13.66 -10.52
N THR A 293 0.09 13.11 -9.46
CA THR A 293 -0.28 11.70 -9.38
C THR A 293 -1.21 11.30 -10.53
N ARG A 294 -0.77 10.36 -11.37
CA ARG A 294 -1.42 10.02 -12.65
C ARG A 294 -0.96 8.67 -13.20
N GLU A 295 -1.63 8.21 -14.26
CA GLU A 295 -1.10 7.18 -15.15
C GLU A 295 0.08 7.77 -15.95
N VAL A 296 1.29 7.32 -15.64
CA VAL A 296 2.55 7.83 -16.19
C VAL A 296 2.81 7.21 -17.57
N VAL A 297 2.55 5.91 -17.71
CA VAL A 297 2.51 5.18 -18.99
C VAL A 297 1.31 4.24 -18.98
N PRO A 298 0.78 3.80 -20.14
CA PRO A 298 -0.38 2.92 -20.18
C PRO A 298 -0.24 1.69 -19.26
N GLY A 299 -1.16 1.56 -18.30
CA GLY A 299 -1.18 0.49 -17.30
C GLY A 299 -0.36 0.74 -16.03
N LEU A 300 0.31 1.89 -15.89
CA LEU A 300 1.13 2.23 -14.72
C LEU A 300 0.79 3.62 -14.17
N VAL A 301 0.15 3.65 -13.01
CA VAL A 301 -0.06 4.84 -12.18
C VAL A 301 1.09 4.95 -11.19
N ILE A 302 1.61 6.16 -10.98
CA ILE A 302 2.64 6.43 -9.97
C ILE A 302 2.14 7.51 -9.02
N ALA A 303 2.35 7.30 -7.72
CA ALA A 303 1.96 8.20 -6.65
C ALA A 303 2.99 8.24 -5.52
N GLY A 304 2.76 9.12 -4.54
CA GLY A 304 3.68 9.33 -3.44
C GLY A 304 5.05 9.82 -3.92
N MET A 305 6.09 9.59 -3.11
CA MET A 305 7.41 10.14 -3.40
C MET A 305 8.16 9.50 -4.57
N GLU A 306 7.73 8.33 -5.06
CA GLU A 306 8.29 7.78 -6.30
C GLU A 306 8.06 8.74 -7.49
N LEU A 307 6.92 9.44 -7.49
CA LEU A 307 6.61 10.44 -8.50
C LEU A 307 7.59 11.62 -8.49
N ALA A 308 8.20 11.94 -7.35
CA ALA A 308 9.19 13.00 -7.25
C ALA A 308 10.45 12.70 -8.09
N GLU A 309 10.82 11.43 -8.21
CA GLU A 309 11.94 10.99 -9.06
C GLU A 309 11.58 11.06 -10.54
N VAL A 310 10.32 10.74 -10.89
CA VAL A 310 9.83 10.86 -12.27
C VAL A 310 9.82 12.32 -12.72
N ASP A 311 9.12 13.18 -11.97
CA ASP A 311 8.84 14.56 -12.39
C ASP A 311 9.93 15.55 -11.99
N GLY A 312 10.87 15.14 -11.13
CA GLY A 312 11.89 16.04 -10.59
C GLY A 312 11.29 17.10 -9.66
N SER A 313 10.35 16.69 -8.80
CA SER A 313 9.71 17.57 -7.81
C SER A 313 10.55 17.69 -6.53
N ASN A 314 10.29 18.75 -5.76
CA ASN A 314 10.84 18.90 -4.41
C ASN A 314 10.36 17.78 -3.48
N ARG A 315 11.16 17.48 -2.45
CA ARG A 315 10.72 16.64 -1.32
C ARG A 315 10.07 17.48 -0.22
N MET A 316 9.16 16.88 0.56
CA MET A 316 8.52 17.55 1.70
C MET A 316 9.18 17.24 3.06
N GLY A 317 9.95 16.15 3.17
CA GLY A 317 10.54 15.75 4.46
C GLY A 317 9.46 15.25 5.44
N PRO A 318 9.48 15.63 6.73
CA PRO A 318 8.67 15.00 7.77
C PRO A 318 7.22 15.52 7.85
N THR A 319 6.52 15.63 6.71
CA THR A 319 5.07 15.86 6.66
C THR A 319 4.42 14.92 5.65
N PHE A 320 3.18 14.52 5.91
CA PHE A 320 2.59 13.33 5.29
C PHE A 320 1.26 13.59 4.60
N GLY A 321 0.80 14.85 4.55
CA GLY A 321 -0.48 15.21 3.92
C GLY A 321 -0.53 14.79 2.45
N ALA A 322 0.55 15.06 1.71
CA ALA A 322 0.67 14.65 0.31
C ALA A 322 0.67 13.13 0.11
N MET A 323 1.20 12.34 1.04
CA MET A 323 1.20 10.88 0.88
C MET A 323 -0.22 10.33 1.00
N ALA A 324 -1.00 10.80 1.97
CA ALA A 324 -2.40 10.43 2.11
C ALA A 324 -3.20 10.84 0.86
N LEU A 325 -3.12 12.11 0.47
CA LEU A 325 -3.93 12.64 -0.63
C LEU A 325 -3.47 12.20 -2.02
N SER A 326 -2.17 11.95 -2.23
CA SER A 326 -1.69 11.31 -3.47
C SER A 326 -2.19 9.87 -3.58
N GLY A 327 -2.27 9.12 -2.47
CA GLY A 327 -2.91 7.81 -2.48
C GLY A 327 -4.39 7.88 -2.88
N VAL A 328 -5.14 8.86 -2.37
CA VAL A 328 -6.54 9.11 -2.79
C VAL A 328 -6.62 9.45 -4.28
N LYS A 329 -5.76 10.36 -4.78
CA LYS A 329 -5.69 10.71 -6.21
C LYS A 329 -5.26 9.53 -7.09
N ALA A 330 -4.41 8.66 -6.57
CA ALA A 330 -3.97 7.46 -7.26
C ALA A 330 -5.13 6.48 -7.46
N ALA A 331 -5.97 6.29 -6.43
CA ALA A 331 -7.18 5.49 -6.53
C ALA A 331 -8.10 6.01 -7.64
N GLU A 332 -8.35 7.32 -7.68
CA GLU A 332 -9.12 7.95 -8.77
C GLU A 332 -8.47 7.69 -10.14
N SER A 333 -7.16 7.88 -10.24
CA SER A 333 -6.42 7.70 -11.49
C SER A 333 -6.47 6.25 -12.00
N VAL A 334 -6.36 5.27 -11.10
CA VAL A 334 -6.51 3.85 -11.41
C VAL A 334 -7.91 3.56 -11.94
N LEU A 335 -8.95 4.03 -11.24
CA LEU A 335 -10.34 3.78 -11.64
C LEU A 335 -10.70 4.43 -12.99
N ASN A 336 -10.13 5.60 -13.29
CA ASN A 336 -10.36 6.29 -14.56
C ASN A 336 -9.85 5.53 -15.78
N VAL A 337 -8.83 4.67 -15.61
CA VAL A 337 -8.20 3.93 -16.72
C VAL A 337 -8.53 2.44 -16.71
N LEU A 338 -9.06 1.91 -15.60
CA LEU A 338 -9.23 0.48 -15.35
C LEU A 338 -9.96 -0.26 -16.49
N GLU A 339 -11.14 0.21 -16.90
CA GLU A 339 -11.95 -0.47 -17.93
C GLU A 339 -11.26 -0.50 -19.29
N LEU A 340 -10.57 0.60 -19.65
CA LEU A 340 -9.78 0.65 -20.88
C LEU A 340 -8.64 -0.37 -20.83
N ARG A 341 -7.90 -0.43 -19.72
CA ARG A 341 -6.77 -1.36 -19.59
C ARG A 341 -7.21 -2.81 -19.52
N LYS A 342 -8.36 -3.07 -18.90
CA LYS A 342 -9.01 -4.39 -18.90
C LYS A 342 -9.36 -4.85 -20.32
N GLN A 343 -10.01 -4.01 -21.12
CA GLN A 343 -10.32 -4.33 -22.52
C GLN A 343 -9.04 -4.59 -23.35
N GLN A 344 -7.99 -3.79 -23.15
CA GLN A 344 -6.70 -4.00 -23.83
C GLN A 344 -5.99 -5.28 -23.38
N ASN A 345 -6.14 -5.69 -22.12
CA ASN A 345 -5.65 -6.96 -21.61
C ASN A 345 -6.39 -8.14 -22.24
N GLU A 346 -7.72 -8.11 -22.22
CA GLU A 346 -8.56 -9.16 -22.80
C GLU A 346 -8.30 -9.32 -24.31
N ALA A 347 -8.10 -8.23 -25.05
CA ALA A 347 -7.76 -8.29 -26.47
C ALA A 347 -6.37 -8.90 -26.74
N CYS A 348 -5.43 -8.74 -25.80
CA CYS A 348 -4.05 -9.24 -25.95
C CYS A 348 -3.91 -10.72 -25.55
N TYR A 349 -4.63 -11.16 -24.53
CA TYR A 349 -4.52 -12.51 -23.96
C TYR A 349 -5.69 -13.43 -24.32
N GLY A 350 -6.81 -12.87 -24.82
CA GLY A 350 -8.12 -13.50 -24.74
C GLY A 350 -8.76 -13.27 -23.35
N ALA A 351 -10.07 -13.54 -23.23
CA ALA A 351 -10.74 -13.49 -21.93
C ALA A 351 -10.16 -14.57 -20.99
N TYR A 352 -9.79 -14.18 -19.77
CA TYR A 352 -9.38 -15.12 -18.73
C TYR A 352 -10.57 -16.02 -18.37
N LYS A 353 -10.34 -17.33 -18.28
CA LYS A 353 -11.38 -18.35 -18.04
C LYS A 353 -11.30 -19.02 -16.65
N GLY A 354 -10.45 -18.51 -15.76
CA GLY A 354 -10.16 -19.11 -14.46
C GLY A 354 -11.00 -18.55 -13.32
#